data_AF-A0A7Y1VBL6-F1
#
_entry.id   AF-A0A7Y1VBL6-F1
#
_cell.length_a   1.000
_cell.length_b   1.000
_cell.length_c   1.000
_cell.angle_alpha   90.00
_cell.angle_beta   90.00
_cell.angle_gamma   90.00
#
_symmetry.space_group_name_H-M   'P 1'
#
loop_
_entity.id
_entity.type
_entity.pdbx_description
1 polymer ?
#
loop_
_entity_poly.entity_id
_entity_poly.type
_entity_poly.pdbx_seq_one_letter_code
_entity_poly.pdbx_strand_id
1 'polypeptide(L)'
;FYKNRQGGSLYQAFFDTIPIAMFFLLPIFALFLKIFYWRRGRYAHHLVFAFYYFSFLFTVLSIVIGVNMIWDIPDWIDWLIGFSTIFYMFLALKRFYEQGWILSFFKTGFIAFGFMLFVLPLTAGIVALFAFMFY
;
A
#
# COMPACT_ATOMS: atom_id res chain seq x y z
N PHE A 1 -22.84 2.74 33.39
CA PHE A 1 -21.49 2.77 32.78
C PHE A 1 -21.59 2.44 31.30
N TYR A 2 -22.03 3.39 30.48
CA TYR A 2 -22.00 3.31 29.01
C TYR A 2 -21.68 4.73 28.55
N LYS A 3 -20.42 4.99 28.23
CA LYS A 3 -19.96 6.30 27.77
C LYS A 3 -19.12 6.09 26.52
N ASN A 4 -19.78 6.23 25.37
CA ASN A 4 -19.26 6.77 24.11
C ASN A 4 -17.76 6.53 23.84
N ARG A 5 -17.42 5.33 23.36
CA ARG A 5 -16.13 5.03 22.69
C ARG A 5 -16.28 4.75 21.19
N GLN A 6 -17.33 5.26 20.54
CA GLN A 6 -17.59 4.98 19.12
C GLN A 6 -16.47 5.49 18.19
N GLY A 7 -15.83 6.62 18.52
CA GLY A 7 -14.68 7.12 17.76
C GLY A 7 -13.43 6.26 17.92
N GLY A 8 -13.09 5.91 19.17
CA GLY A 8 -11.93 5.06 19.47
C GLY A 8 -12.05 3.65 18.89
N SER A 9 -13.26 3.06 18.85
CA SER A 9 -13.48 1.74 18.26
C SER A 9 -13.29 1.72 16.74
N LEU A 10 -13.65 2.80 16.03
CA LEU A 10 -13.45 2.87 14.58
C LEU A 10 -11.98 3.02 14.20
N TYR A 11 -11.23 3.87 14.92
CA TYR A 11 -9.77 3.99 14.73
C TYR A 11 -9.07 2.66 15.02
N GLN A 12 -9.40 2.01 16.13
CA GLN A 12 -8.83 0.69 16.46
C GLN A 12 -9.16 -0.35 15.38
N ALA A 13 -10.45 -0.44 14.99
CA ALA A 13 -10.90 -1.37 13.96
C ALA A 13 -10.22 -1.12 12.61
N PHE A 14 -9.95 0.14 12.25
CA PHE A 14 -9.23 0.49 11.04
C PHE A 14 -7.80 -0.05 11.06
N PHE A 15 -7.05 0.18 12.14
CA PHE A 15 -5.70 -0.35 12.28
C PHE A 15 -5.67 -1.88 12.31
N ASP A 16 -6.65 -2.53 12.96
CA ASP A 16 -6.79 -3.99 13.00
C ASP A 16 -7.11 -4.59 11.62
N THR A 17 -7.74 -3.84 10.72
CA THR A 17 -8.03 -4.30 9.35
C THR A 17 -6.88 -4.08 8.36
N ILE A 18 -5.89 -3.22 8.65
CA ILE A 18 -4.76 -2.97 7.73
C ILE A 18 -4.03 -4.26 7.33
N PRO A 19 -3.61 -5.15 8.25
CA PRO A 19 -2.90 -6.37 7.88
C PRO A 19 -3.74 -7.31 7.00
N ILE A 20 -5.03 -7.42 7.31
CA ILE A 20 -5.98 -8.24 6.54
C ILE A 20 -6.17 -7.63 5.14
N ALA A 21 -6.38 -6.32 5.05
CA ALA A 21 -6.50 -5.60 3.79
C ALA A 21 -5.25 -5.77 2.93
N MET A 22 -4.05 -5.72 3.52
CA MET A 22 -2.79 -5.96 2.83
C MET A 22 -2.74 -7.35 2.17
N PHE A 23 -3.28 -8.38 2.82
CA PHE A 23 -3.35 -9.72 2.23
C PHE A 23 -4.21 -9.77 0.97
N PHE A 24 -5.32 -9.02 0.92
CA PHE A 24 -6.15 -8.90 -0.29
C PHE A 24 -5.59 -7.91 -1.32
N LEU A 25 -4.86 -6.88 -0.89
CA LEU A 25 -4.20 -5.93 -1.78
C LEU A 25 -3.10 -6.59 -2.61
N LEU A 26 -2.39 -7.58 -2.06
CA LEU A 26 -1.37 -8.36 -2.77
C LEU A 26 -1.86 -8.96 -4.09
N PRO A 27 -2.91 -9.82 -4.12
CA PRO A 27 -3.41 -10.40 -5.36
C PRO A 27 -3.99 -9.35 -6.31
N ILE A 28 -4.66 -8.31 -5.78
CA ILE A 28 -5.21 -7.22 -6.59
C ILE A 28 -4.08 -6.43 -7.28
N PHE A 29 -3.02 -6.10 -6.55
CA PHE A 29 -1.86 -5.41 -7.09
C PHE A 29 -1.14 -6.28 -8.12
N ALA A 30 -0.98 -7.58 -7.85
CA ALA A 30 -0.41 -8.54 -8.80
C ALA A 30 -1.25 -8.65 -10.09
N LEU A 31 -2.59 -8.58 -10.00
CA LEU A 31 -3.48 -8.52 -11.16
C LEU A 31 -3.25 -7.23 -11.95
N PHE A 32 -3.16 -6.08 -11.28
CA PHE A 32 -2.80 -4.81 -11.92
C PHE A 32 -1.47 -4.93 -12.68
N LEU A 33 -0.42 -5.44 -12.03
CA LEU A 33 0.87 -5.67 -12.68
C LEU A 33 0.73 -6.61 -13.88
N LYS A 34 -0.05 -7.69 -13.77
CA LYS A 34 -0.30 -8.60 -14.89
C LYS A 34 -0.96 -7.90 -16.07
N ILE A 35 -1.85 -6.92 -15.85
CA ILE A 35 -2.47 -6.14 -16.95
C ILE A 35 -1.39 -5.31 -17.68
N PHE A 36 -0.52 -4.61 -16.94
CA PHE A 36 0.54 -3.76 -17.52
C PHE A 36 1.77 -4.55 -18.06
N TYR A 37 1.95 -5.78 -17.57
CA TYR A 37 3.10 -6.65 -17.86
C TYR A 37 2.67 -8.04 -18.35
N TRP A 38 1.57 -8.14 -19.11
CA TRP A 38 0.97 -9.42 -19.52
C TRP A 38 1.93 -10.40 -20.21
N ARG A 39 2.95 -9.89 -20.92
CA ARG A 39 3.94 -10.70 -21.64
C ARG A 39 5.15 -11.12 -20.80
N ARG A 40 5.25 -10.72 -19.53
CA ARG A 40 6.48 -10.83 -18.72
C ARG A 40 6.43 -11.93 -17.65
N GLY A 41 5.42 -12.79 -17.65
CA GLY A 41 5.41 -13.97 -16.80
C GLY A 41 4.02 -14.47 -16.43
N ARG A 42 3.98 -15.51 -15.61
CA ARG A 42 2.75 -16.02 -15.00
C ARG A 42 2.33 -15.09 -13.85
N TYR A 43 1.05 -15.12 -13.50
CA TYR A 43 0.49 -14.38 -12.35
C TYR A 43 1.33 -14.53 -11.07
N ALA A 44 1.84 -15.73 -10.79
CA ALA A 44 2.69 -16.00 -9.63
C ALA A 44 3.97 -15.13 -9.58
N HIS A 45 4.57 -14.77 -10.72
CA HIS A 45 5.76 -13.90 -10.75
C HIS A 45 5.39 -12.48 -10.30
N HIS A 46 4.26 -11.97 -10.78
CA HIS A 46 3.72 -10.68 -10.37
C HIS A 46 3.30 -10.67 -8.90
N LEU A 47 2.78 -11.80 -8.40
CA LEU A 47 2.39 -11.97 -7.00
C LEU A 47 3.60 -11.97 -6.06
N VAL A 48 4.68 -12.68 -6.43
CA VAL A 48 5.94 -12.66 -5.66
C VAL A 48 6.53 -11.26 -5.64
N PHE A 49 6.52 -10.54 -6.76
CA PHE A 49 6.94 -9.14 -6.80
C PHE A 49 6.10 -8.26 -5.86
N ALA A 50 4.77 -8.39 -5.92
CA ALA A 50 3.86 -7.69 -5.03
C ALA A 50 4.19 -7.97 -3.56
N PHE A 51 4.44 -9.24 -3.23
CA PHE A 51 4.79 -9.67 -1.88
C PHE A 51 6.08 -8.99 -1.37
N TYR A 52 7.14 -8.93 -2.17
CA TYR A 52 8.37 -8.23 -1.79
C TYR A 52 8.14 -6.73 -1.61
N TYR A 53 7.38 -6.09 -2.51
CA TYR A 53 7.08 -4.67 -2.41
C TYR A 53 6.28 -4.31 -1.16
N PHE A 54 5.22 -5.06 -0.85
CA PHE A 54 4.41 -4.84 0.35
C PHE A 54 5.16 -5.23 1.63
N SER A 55 6.03 -6.23 1.61
CA SER A 55 6.92 -6.54 2.73
C SER A 55 7.83 -5.34 3.05
N PHE A 56 8.43 -4.73 2.02
CA PHE A 56 9.23 -3.52 2.18
C PHE A 56 8.41 -2.36 2.76
N LEU A 57 7.22 -2.09 2.22
CA LEU A 57 6.32 -1.06 2.76
C LEU A 57 6.00 -1.31 4.24
N PHE A 58 5.62 -2.54 4.57
CA PHE A 58 5.28 -2.92 5.93
C PHE A 58 6.45 -2.73 6.89
N THR A 59 7.66 -3.14 6.49
CA THR A 59 8.87 -2.94 7.30
C THR A 59 9.16 -1.45 7.52
N VAL A 60 9.13 -0.63 6.46
CA VAL A 60 9.40 0.81 6.56
C VAL A 60 8.36 1.50 7.44
N LEU A 61 7.08 1.23 7.23
CA LEU A 61 6.00 1.82 8.02
C LEU A 61 6.06 1.38 9.48
N SER A 62 6.35 0.10 9.75
CA SER A 62 6.51 -0.40 11.12
C SER A 62 7.66 0.28 11.85
N ILE A 63 8.78 0.52 11.16
CA ILE A 63 9.92 1.26 11.72
C ILE A 63 9.53 2.71 11.99
N VAL A 64 8.88 3.41 11.04
CA VAL A 64 8.46 4.81 11.23
C VAL A 64 7.52 4.94 12.42
N ILE A 65 6.46 4.13 12.47
CA ILE A 65 5.50 4.16 13.57
C ILE A 65 6.20 3.82 14.90
N GLY A 66 7.01 2.75 14.92
CA GLY A 66 7.72 2.32 16.13
C GLY A 66 8.71 3.35 16.67
N VAL A 67 9.42 4.06 15.79
CA VAL A 67 10.33 5.15 16.17
C VAL A 67 9.55 6.37 16.62
N ASN A 68 8.50 6.78 15.88
CA ASN A 68 7.71 7.97 16.21
C ASN A 68 7.03 7.85 17.59
N MET A 69 6.71 6.62 18.04
CA MET A 69 6.20 6.37 19.40
C MET A 69 7.20 6.69 20.52
N ILE A 70 8.51 6.69 20.23
CA ILE A 70 9.57 6.96 21.22
C ILE A 70 10.14 8.36 21.03
N TRP A 71 10.33 8.77 19.77
CA TRP A 71 10.94 10.03 19.38
C TRP A 71 10.20 10.62 18.18
N ASP A 72 9.73 11.86 18.31
CA ASP A 72 9.01 12.52 17.23
C ASP A 72 9.95 12.79 16.05
N ILE A 73 9.63 12.18 14.90
CA ILE A 73 10.43 12.29 13.69
C ILE A 73 10.09 13.62 13.01
N PRO A 74 11.08 14.45 12.64
CA PRO A 74 10.81 15.66 11.89
C PRO A 74 10.08 15.37 10.57
N ASP A 75 9.07 16.19 10.24
CA ASP A 75 8.22 16.01 9.05
C ASP A 75 9.00 15.78 7.75
N TRP A 76 10.12 16.48 7.56
CA TRP A 76 10.94 16.36 6.34
C TRP A 76 11.54 14.95 6.17
N ILE A 77 11.83 14.26 7.28
CA ILE A 77 12.31 12.87 7.27
C ILE A 77 11.15 11.95 6.89
N ASP A 78 9.95 12.15 7.44
CA ASP A 78 8.78 11.35 7.07
C ASP A 78 8.44 11.49 5.59
N TRP A 79 8.54 12.71 5.04
CA TRP A 79 8.42 12.95 3.59
C TRP A 79 9.48 12.21 2.79
N LEU A 80 10.74 12.21 3.25
CA LEU A 80 11.84 11.48 2.60
C LEU A 80 11.59 9.97 2.62
N ILE A 81 11.12 9.43 3.74
CA ILE A 81 10.76 8.02 3.88
C ILE A 81 9.59 7.68 2.96
N GLY A 82 8.56 8.52 2.92
CA GLY A 82 7.45 8.39 1.97
C GLY A 82 7.95 8.36 0.52
N PHE A 83 8.84 9.27 0.14
CA PHE A 83 9.47 9.28 -1.18
C PHE A 83 10.28 8.03 -1.49
N SER A 84 10.96 7.46 -0.48
CA SER A 84 11.73 6.23 -0.64
C SER A 84 10.85 5.06 -1.11
N THR A 85 9.57 5.03 -0.72
CA THR A 85 8.63 3.98 -1.14
C THR A 85 8.32 4.01 -2.63
N ILE A 86 8.09 5.21 -3.17
CA ILE A 86 7.85 5.44 -4.59
C ILE A 86 9.12 5.12 -5.38
N PHE A 87 10.27 5.59 -4.89
CA PHE A 87 11.56 5.36 -5.53
C PHE A 87 11.90 3.86 -5.57
N TYR A 88 11.66 3.14 -4.49
CA TYR A 88 11.83 1.70 -4.43
C TYR A 88 10.92 0.99 -5.43
N MET A 89 9.64 1.37 -5.55
CA MET A 89 8.73 0.77 -6.53
C MET A 89 9.24 0.95 -7.97
N PHE A 90 9.70 2.16 -8.31
CA PHE A 90 10.28 2.43 -9.63
C PHE A 90 11.50 1.54 -9.91
N LEU A 91 12.45 1.48 -8.96
CA LEU A 91 13.67 0.70 -9.11
C LEU A 91 13.38 -0.81 -9.18
N ALA A 92 12.45 -1.28 -8.34
CA ALA A 92 12.02 -2.68 -8.29
C ALA A 92 11.35 -3.09 -9.61
N LEU A 93 10.43 -2.29 -10.15
CA LEU A 93 9.79 -2.55 -11.44
C LEU A 93 10.80 -2.59 -12.58
N LYS A 94 11.75 -1.64 -12.60
CA LYS A 94 12.82 -1.61 -13.59
C LYS A 94 13.65 -2.90 -13.54
N ARG A 95 14.12 -3.29 -12.35
CA ARG A 95 15.00 -4.46 -12.16
C ARG A 95 14.28 -5.76 -12.42
N PHE A 96 13.06 -5.93 -11.90
CA PHE A 96 12.32 -7.18 -11.99
C PHE A 96 11.80 -7.48 -13.41
N TYR A 97 11.37 -6.46 -14.16
CA TYR A 97 10.85 -6.64 -15.51
C TYR A 97 11.86 -6.32 -16.62
N GLU A 98 13.10 -5.98 -16.25
CA GLU A 98 14.20 -5.64 -17.18
C GLU A 98 13.77 -4.64 -18.26
N GLN A 99 13.24 -3.50 -17.82
CA GLN A 99 12.76 -2.44 -18.72
C GLN A 99 13.70 -1.23 -18.74
N GLY A 100 13.62 -0.47 -19.85
CA GLY A 100 14.32 0.81 -19.98
C GLY A 100 13.78 1.85 -19.01
N TRP A 101 14.66 2.76 -18.57
CA TRP A 101 14.38 3.77 -17.54
C TRP A 101 13.10 4.60 -17.81
N ILE A 102 12.94 5.09 -19.04
CA ILE A 102 11.81 5.94 -19.42
C ILE A 102 10.50 5.16 -19.34
N LEU A 103 10.46 3.94 -19.89
CA LEU A 103 9.26 3.11 -19.86
C LEU A 103 8.89 2.71 -18.43
N SER A 104 9.88 2.38 -17.60
CA SER A 104 9.66 2.10 -16.18
C SER A 104 9.05 3.30 -15.47
N PHE A 105 9.50 4.52 -15.74
CA PHE A 105 9.00 5.72 -15.06
C PHE A 105 7.51 5.93 -15.33
N PHE A 106 7.11 5.92 -16.61
CA PHE A 106 5.72 6.06 -16.98
C PHE A 106 4.86 4.91 -16.46
N LYS A 107 5.32 3.65 -16.61
CA LYS A 107 4.56 2.49 -16.11
C LYS A 107 4.40 2.51 -14.59
N THR A 108 5.44 2.84 -13.84
CA THR A 108 5.35 2.99 -12.39
C THR A 108 4.32 4.04 -12.02
N GLY A 109 4.33 5.20 -12.69
CA GLY A 109 3.32 6.25 -12.51
C GLY A 109 1.90 5.75 -12.77
N PHE A 110 1.64 5.12 -13.91
CA PHE A 110 0.32 4.60 -14.26
C PHE A 110 -0.16 3.50 -13.32
N ILE A 111 0.74 2.60 -12.89
CA ILE A 111 0.41 1.52 -11.96
C ILE A 111 0.11 2.09 -10.58
N ALA A 112 0.94 2.99 -10.07
CA ALA A 112 0.74 3.62 -8.76
C ALA A 112 -0.57 4.41 -8.74
N PHE A 113 -0.79 5.25 -9.75
CA PHE A 113 -2.00 6.06 -9.87
C PHE A 113 -3.25 5.20 -10.06
N GLY A 114 -3.23 4.23 -10.99
CA GLY A 114 -4.35 3.33 -11.24
C GLY A 114 -4.69 2.47 -10.03
N PHE A 115 -3.68 2.00 -9.30
CA PHE A 115 -3.89 1.26 -8.06
C PHE A 115 -4.48 2.16 -6.97
N MET A 116 -3.98 3.38 -6.78
CA MET A 116 -4.52 4.32 -5.80
C MET A 116 -5.98 4.71 -6.09
N LEU A 117 -6.33 4.94 -7.36
CA LEU A 117 -7.70 5.19 -7.79
C LEU A 117 -8.65 4.02 -7.50
N PHE A 118 -8.14 2.79 -7.46
CA PHE A 118 -8.92 1.62 -7.09
C PHE A 118 -9.03 1.45 -5.58
N VAL A 119 -7.93 1.64 -4.84
CA VAL A 119 -7.87 1.41 -3.39
C VAL A 119 -8.65 2.45 -2.60
N LEU A 120 -8.54 3.74 -2.93
CA LEU A 120 -9.23 4.82 -2.20
C LEU A 120 -10.76 4.67 -2.12
N PRO A 121 -11.49 4.45 -3.22
CA PRO A 121 -12.94 4.26 -3.15
C PRO A 121 -13.31 2.94 -2.46
N LEU A 122 -12.50 1.90 -2.61
CA LEU A 122 -12.71 0.63 -1.91
C LEU A 122 -12.61 0.82 -0.39
N THR A 123 -11.56 1.47 0.10
CA THR A 123 -11.39 1.73 1.54
C THR A 123 -12.45 2.68 2.06
N ALA A 124 -12.78 3.75 1.32
CA ALA A 124 -13.87 4.66 1.69
C ALA A 124 -15.23 3.95 1.78
N GLY A 125 -15.53 3.06 0.82
CA GLY A 125 -16.74 2.24 0.83
C GLY A 125 -16.81 1.28 2.03
N ILE A 126 -15.70 0.61 2.35
CA ILE A 126 -15.60 -0.27 3.52
C ILE A 126 -15.84 0.54 4.81
N VAL A 127 -15.17 1.69 4.97
CA VAL A 127 -15.34 2.55 6.15
C VAL A 127 -16.77 3.07 6.25
N ALA A 128 -17.40 3.45 5.14
CA ALA A 128 -18.80 3.90 5.11
C ALA A 128 -19.78 2.79 5.51
N LEU A 129 -19.56 1.56 5.04
CA LEU A 129 -20.37 0.39 5.43
C LEU A 129 -20.22 0.09 6.91
N PHE A 130 -19.01 0.09 7.45
CA PHE A 130 -18.79 -0.08 8.89
C PHE A 130 -19.46 1.03 9.68
N ALA A 131 -19.30 2.29 9.28
CA ALA A 131 -19.96 3.42 9.93
C ALA A 131 -21.49 3.27 9.95
N PHE A 132 -22.10 2.78 8.86
CA PHE A 132 -23.53 2.50 8.78
C PHE A 132 -23.96 1.32 9.68
N MET A 133 -23.15 0.27 9.82
CA MET A 133 -23.46 -0.87 10.69
C MET A 133 -23.39 -0.54 12.19
N PHE A 134 -22.60 0.47 12.57
CA PHE A 134 -22.42 0.90 13.96
C PHE A 134 -23.32 2.08 14.37
N TYR A 135 -24.12 2.62 13.45
CA TYR A 135 -25.16 3.61 13.70
C TYR A 135 -26.52 2.92 13.76
#